data_AF-A0A3Q7TBT9-F1
#
_entry.id   AF-A0A3Q7TBT9-F1
#
_cell.length_a   1.000
_cell.length_b   1.000
_cell.length_c   1.000
_cell.angle_alpha   90.00
_cell.angle_beta   90.00
_cell.angle_gamma   90.00
#
_symmetry.space_group_name_H-M   'P 1'
#
loop_
_entity.id
_entity.type
_entity.pdbx_description
1 polymer ?
#
loop_
_entity_poly.entity_id
_entity_poly.type
_entity_poly.pdbx_seq_one_letter_code
_entity_poly.pdbx_strand_id
1 'polypeptide(L)'
;MAPTHQLPPSDVRKIILELQPLSRGLLEDYKKETGVPESNRTLLPCLTSDSQPPRLNSSAILPYFRAIRPLSDKNIIDKIIEQLDKLKFQHEPETEISVPADTFECKSFILTILQQFSACLESVFKSLTSGPQ
;
A
#
# COMPACT_ATOMS: atom_id res chain seq x y z
N MET A 1 6.75 7.45 -29.30
CA MET A 1 7.16 6.82 -28.03
C MET A 1 7.01 7.86 -26.94
N ALA A 2 6.04 7.68 -26.03
CA ALA A 2 5.93 8.55 -24.86
C ALA A 2 7.11 8.22 -23.92
N PRO A 3 7.72 9.21 -23.25
CA PRO A 3 8.75 8.92 -22.28
C PRO A 3 8.08 8.22 -21.09
N THR A 4 8.39 6.94 -20.89
CA THR A 4 8.18 6.27 -19.61
C THR A 4 9.00 7.05 -18.59
N HIS A 5 8.36 7.97 -17.86
CA HIS A 5 8.96 8.62 -16.70
C HIS A 5 9.20 7.54 -15.63
N GLN A 6 10.34 6.86 -15.74
CA GLN A 6 10.83 6.00 -14.69
C GLN A 6 11.51 6.89 -13.65
N LEU A 7 10.99 6.88 -12.42
CA LEU A 7 11.66 7.51 -11.30
C LEU A 7 13.07 6.92 -11.13
N PRO A 8 14.07 7.74 -10.80
CA PRO A 8 15.39 7.24 -10.43
C PRO A 8 15.29 6.19 -9.30
N PRO A 9 16.08 5.10 -9.33
CA PRO A 9 16.06 4.08 -8.27
C PRO A 9 16.28 4.64 -6.86
N SER A 10 17.04 5.73 -6.73
CA SER A 10 17.24 6.45 -5.46
C SER A 10 15.95 7.06 -4.91
N ASP A 11 15.14 7.65 -5.78
CA ASP A 11 13.87 8.29 -5.42
C ASP A 11 12.85 7.25 -5.05
N VAL A 12 12.79 6.16 -5.83
CA VAL A 12 11.95 5.01 -5.53
C VAL A 12 12.29 4.42 -4.15
N ARG A 13 13.58 4.21 -3.86
CA ARG A 13 14.02 3.74 -2.53
C ARG A 13 13.60 4.72 -1.43
N LYS A 14 13.75 6.02 -1.65
CA LYS A 14 13.34 7.06 -0.69
C LYS A 14 11.84 7.00 -0.40
N ILE A 15 11.02 6.83 -1.44
CA ILE A 15 9.57 6.70 -1.29
C ILE A 15 9.21 5.46 -0.45
N ILE A 16 9.83 4.31 -0.71
CA ILE A 16 9.60 3.09 0.10
C ILE A 16 10.01 3.31 1.57
N LEU A 17 11.12 4.02 1.82
CA LEU A 17 11.58 4.37 3.17
C LEU A 17 10.61 5.30 3.89
N GLU A 18 9.95 6.21 3.19
CA GLU A 18 8.92 7.10 3.75
C GLU A 18 7.61 6.35 4.02
N LEU A 19 7.22 5.42 3.13
CA LEU A 19 6.00 4.63 3.26
C LEU A 19 6.03 3.65 4.43
N GLN A 20 7.18 3.04 4.73
CA GLN A 20 7.32 2.02 5.78
C GLN A 20 6.84 2.50 7.17
N PRO A 21 7.37 3.60 7.76
CA PRO A 21 6.92 4.07 9.07
C PRO A 21 5.47 4.57 9.04
N LEU A 22 5.02 5.19 7.93
CA LEU A 22 3.62 5.62 7.78
C LEU A 22 2.65 4.44 7.84
N SER A 23 2.94 3.39 7.08
CA SER A 23 2.13 2.17 7.04
C SER A 23 2.08 1.48 8.41
N ARG A 24 3.23 1.37 9.10
CA ARG A 24 3.29 0.71 10.41
C ARG A 24 2.54 1.51 11.47
N GLY A 25 2.75 2.82 11.53
CA GLY A 25 2.05 3.69 12.48
C GLY A 25 0.53 3.62 12.29
N LEU A 26 0.07 3.75 11.05
CA LEU A 26 -1.34 3.65 10.71
C LEU A 26 -1.96 2.30 11.10
N LEU A 27 -1.27 1.19 10.84
CA LEU A 27 -1.75 -0.14 11.22
C LEU A 27 -1.85 -0.29 12.75
N GLU A 28 -0.83 0.13 13.49
CA GLU A 28 -0.84 0.03 14.95
C GLU A 28 -1.87 0.94 15.60
N ASP A 29 -2.12 2.12 15.03
CA ASP A 29 -3.19 3.00 15.50
C ASP A 29 -4.58 2.41 15.19
N TYR A 30 -4.76 1.82 14.01
CA TYR A 30 -6.01 1.16 13.65
C TYR A 30 -6.32 -0.07 14.53
N LYS A 31 -5.30 -0.86 14.91
CA LYS A 31 -5.46 -2.01 15.82
C LYS A 31 -5.92 -1.62 17.23
N LYS A 32 -5.70 -0.37 17.66
CA LYS A 32 -6.20 0.13 18.96
C LYS A 32 -7.69 0.45 18.92
N GLU A 33 -8.30 0.52 17.74
CA GLU A 33 -9.72 0.77 17.60
C GLU A 33 -10.53 -0.41 18.18
N THR A 34 -11.60 -0.11 18.91
CA THR A 34 -12.45 -1.13 19.52
C THR A 34 -13.36 -1.79 18.48
N GLY A 35 -13.54 -3.10 18.63
CA GLY A 35 -14.45 -3.89 17.79
C GLY A 35 -13.95 -4.15 16.37
N VAL A 36 -12.63 -4.09 16.13
CA VAL A 36 -12.04 -4.53 14.87
C VAL A 36 -11.81 -6.05 14.93
N PRO A 37 -12.46 -6.85 14.07
CA PRO A 37 -12.21 -8.29 14.03
C PRO A 37 -10.89 -8.62 13.35
N GLU A 38 -10.27 -9.73 13.75
CA GLU A 38 -9.17 -10.30 12.98
C GLU A 38 -9.65 -10.63 11.56
N SER A 39 -8.82 -10.28 10.57
CA SER A 39 -9.07 -10.67 9.19
C SER A 39 -8.07 -11.71 8.73
N ASN A 40 -8.60 -12.80 8.19
CA ASN A 40 -7.81 -13.84 7.52
C ASN A 40 -7.85 -13.71 5.98
N ARG A 41 -8.40 -12.61 5.45
CA ARG A 41 -8.56 -12.43 4.01
C ARG A 41 -7.26 -11.92 3.39
N THR A 42 -6.85 -12.48 2.26
CA THR A 42 -5.83 -11.88 1.39
C THR A 42 -6.56 -11.16 0.25
N LEU A 43 -6.33 -9.86 0.10
CA LEU A 43 -7.13 -9.02 -0.81
C LEU A 43 -6.27 -8.14 -1.72
N LEU A 44 -5.03 -7.87 -1.34
CA LEU A 44 -4.21 -6.81 -1.92
C LEU A 44 -3.03 -7.44 -2.66
N PRO A 45 -3.06 -7.48 -4.01
CA PRO A 45 -1.94 -7.96 -4.82
C PRO A 45 -0.82 -6.91 -4.79
N CYS A 46 -0.09 -6.89 -3.68
CA CYS A 46 0.85 -5.83 -3.34
C CYS A 46 2.20 -5.93 -4.03
N LEU A 47 2.56 -7.11 -4.55
CA LEU A 47 3.83 -7.35 -5.22
C LEU A 47 3.62 -7.57 -6.72
N THR A 48 4.50 -7.01 -7.54
CA THR A 48 4.56 -7.31 -8.97
C THR A 48 5.36 -8.58 -9.21
N SER A 49 5.06 -9.29 -10.31
CA SER A 49 5.91 -10.39 -10.80
C SER A 49 7.17 -9.89 -11.48
N ASP A 50 7.33 -8.57 -11.65
CA ASP A 50 8.50 -8.00 -12.30
C ASP A 50 9.77 -8.28 -11.49
N SER A 51 10.84 -8.56 -12.23
CA SER A 51 12.15 -8.84 -11.65
C SER A 51 12.84 -7.58 -11.13
N GLN A 52 12.42 -6.38 -11.56
CA GLN A 52 13.03 -5.11 -11.18
C GLN A 52 12.54 -4.62 -9.81
N PRO A 53 13.46 -4.32 -8.87
CA PRO A 53 13.10 -3.71 -7.60
C PRO A 53 12.72 -2.22 -7.77
N PRO A 54 11.81 -1.71 -6.91
CA PRO A 54 11.04 -2.45 -5.92
C PRO A 54 9.88 -3.19 -6.58
N ARG A 55 9.64 -4.42 -6.15
CA ARG A 55 8.51 -5.24 -6.62
C ARG A 55 7.16 -4.77 -6.07
N LEU A 56 6.98 -3.49 -5.72
CA LEU A 56 5.73 -2.98 -5.17
C LEU A 56 4.76 -2.65 -6.30
N ASN A 57 3.56 -3.23 -6.28
CA ASN A 57 2.52 -2.94 -7.26
C ASN A 57 1.70 -1.70 -6.84
N SER A 58 2.26 -0.50 -7.01
CA SER A 58 1.60 0.76 -6.66
C SER A 58 0.23 0.91 -7.34
N SER A 59 0.12 0.55 -8.62
CA SER A 59 -1.10 0.60 -9.41
C SER A 59 -2.23 -0.26 -8.83
N ALA A 60 -1.91 -1.45 -8.31
CA ALA A 60 -2.91 -2.32 -7.70
C ALA A 60 -3.25 -1.94 -6.26
N ILE A 61 -2.33 -1.30 -5.53
CA ILE A 61 -2.53 -0.91 -4.12
C ILE A 61 -3.37 0.37 -4.01
N LEU A 62 -3.09 1.34 -4.88
CA LEU A 62 -3.63 2.69 -4.81
C LEU A 62 -5.17 2.77 -4.82
N PRO A 63 -5.91 1.96 -5.62
CA PRO A 63 -7.37 1.93 -5.55
C PRO A 63 -7.92 1.54 -4.17
N TYR A 64 -7.26 0.63 -3.43
CA TYR A 64 -7.70 0.26 -2.09
C TYR A 64 -7.56 1.42 -1.11
N PHE A 65 -6.43 2.15 -1.15
CA PHE A 65 -6.23 3.31 -0.30
C PHE A 65 -7.21 4.44 -0.62
N ARG A 66 -7.54 4.65 -1.90
CA ARG A 66 -8.58 5.59 -2.32
C ARG A 66 -9.96 5.19 -1.79
N ALA A 67 -10.27 3.89 -1.80
CA ALA A 67 -11.54 3.36 -1.31
C ALA A 67 -11.70 3.53 0.22
N ILE A 68 -10.63 3.37 1.00
CA ILE A 68 -10.68 3.53 2.47
C ILE A 68 -10.42 4.95 2.97
N ARG A 69 -9.97 5.86 2.09
CA ARG A 69 -9.73 7.28 2.40
C ARG A 69 -10.85 7.97 3.17
N PRO A 70 -12.15 7.85 2.81
CA PRO A 70 -13.21 8.53 3.55
C PRO A 70 -13.47 7.93 4.94
N LEU A 71 -12.88 6.78 5.27
CA LEU A 71 -13.25 5.93 6.41
C LEU A 71 -12.19 5.87 7.51
N SER A 72 -11.03 6.47 7.31
CA SER A 72 -9.88 6.40 8.24
C SER A 72 -9.20 7.78 8.40
N ASP A 73 -8.06 7.83 9.09
CA ASP A 73 -7.27 9.06 9.26
C ASP A 73 -6.87 9.63 7.90
N LYS A 74 -7.56 10.72 7.52
CA LYS A 74 -7.42 11.35 6.22
C LYS A 74 -5.99 11.82 5.96
N ASN A 75 -5.26 12.27 6.96
CA ASN A 75 -3.94 12.86 6.75
C ASN A 75 -2.88 11.80 6.43
N ILE A 76 -2.87 10.67 7.14
CA ILE A 76 -1.89 9.60 6.89
C ILE A 76 -2.24 8.85 5.59
N ILE A 77 -3.52 8.58 5.34
CA ILE A 77 -3.95 7.95 4.09
C ILE A 77 -3.61 8.83 2.89
N ASP A 78 -3.82 10.14 2.96
CA ASP A 78 -3.49 11.06 1.86
C ASP A 78 -2.00 11.03 1.54
N LYS A 79 -1.13 11.04 2.56
CA LYS A 79 0.32 10.89 2.37
C LYS A 79 0.70 9.56 1.72
N ILE A 80 0.05 8.46 2.11
CA ILE A 80 0.31 7.15 1.49
C ILE A 80 -0.11 7.18 0.02
N ILE A 81 -1.29 7.72 -0.30
CA ILE A 81 -1.78 7.86 -1.68
C ILE A 81 -0.80 8.70 -2.51
N GLU A 82 -0.35 9.85 -2.01
CA GLU A 82 0.62 10.71 -2.70
C GLU A 82 1.92 9.98 -3.03
N GLN A 83 2.44 9.19 -2.10
CA GLN A 83 3.66 8.41 -2.31
C GLN A 83 3.44 7.27 -3.32
N LEU A 84 2.29 6.60 -3.27
CA LEU A 84 1.94 5.55 -4.23
C LEU A 84 1.71 6.12 -5.65
N ASP A 85 1.11 7.30 -5.76
CA ASP A 85 0.92 7.99 -7.06
C ASP A 85 2.25 8.36 -7.70
N LYS A 86 3.27 8.75 -6.91
CA LYS A 86 4.64 8.94 -7.44
C LYS A 86 5.20 7.65 -8.02
N LEU A 87 4.96 6.50 -7.37
CA LEU A 87 5.40 5.18 -7.83
C LEU A 87 4.57 4.62 -8.98
N LYS A 88 3.53 5.31 -9.45
CA LYS A 88 2.63 4.78 -10.48
C LYS A 88 3.37 4.71 -11.82
N PHE A 89 3.66 3.50 -12.27
CA PHE A 89 4.17 3.28 -13.62
C PHE A 89 2.99 3.42 -14.59
N GLN A 90 3.10 4.34 -15.55
CA GLN A 90 2.02 4.67 -16.46
C GLN A 90 1.57 3.42 -17.24
N HIS A 91 0.26 3.13 -17.20
CA HIS A 91 -0.55 2.30 -18.11
C HIS A 91 -1.41 1.18 -17.53
N GLU A 92 -1.43 0.93 -16.22
CA GLU A 92 -2.42 -0.01 -15.67
C GLU A 92 -3.77 0.68 -15.40
N PRO A 93 -4.89 0.08 -15.87
CA PRO A 93 -6.22 0.55 -15.51
C PRO A 93 -6.43 0.36 -14.01
N GLU A 94 -7.01 1.36 -13.36
CA GLU A 94 -7.35 1.26 -11.94
C GLU A 94 -8.53 0.31 -11.76
N THR A 95 -8.37 -0.66 -10.86
CA THR A 95 -9.46 -1.56 -10.47
C THR A 95 -10.43 -0.83 -9.55
N GLU A 96 -11.73 -0.92 -9.82
CA GLU A 96 -12.74 -0.46 -8.86
C GLU A 96 -12.80 -1.39 -7.65
N ILE A 97 -12.74 -0.81 -6.46
CA ILE A 97 -12.76 -1.56 -5.20
C ILE A 97 -14.10 -1.36 -4.51
N SER A 98 -14.87 -2.44 -4.38
CA SER A 98 -16.11 -2.45 -3.61
C SER A 98 -15.82 -2.51 -2.11
N VAL A 99 -16.24 -1.47 -1.39
CA VAL A 99 -16.16 -1.44 0.08
C VAL A 99 -17.39 -2.11 0.68
N PRO A 100 -17.26 -2.99 1.69
CA PRO A 100 -18.40 -3.55 2.40
C PRO A 100 -19.29 -2.47 3.03
N ALA A 101 -20.61 -2.62 2.92
CA ALA A 101 -21.57 -1.67 3.50
C ALA A 101 -21.75 -1.86 5.01
N ASP A 102 -21.57 -3.09 5.51
CA ASP A 102 -21.64 -3.38 6.93
C ASP A 102 -20.44 -2.80 7.69
N THR A 103 -20.70 -2.15 8.82
CA THR A 103 -19.66 -1.46 9.60
C THR A 103 -18.58 -2.41 10.09
N PHE A 104 -18.95 -3.62 10.54
CA PHE A 104 -18.00 -4.59 11.07
C PHE A 104 -17.13 -5.20 9.95
N GLU A 105 -17.75 -5.54 8.81
CA GLU A 105 -17.02 -5.96 7.62
C GLU A 105 -16.13 -4.85 7.06
N CYS A 106 -16.58 -3.60 7.10
CA CYS A 106 -15.81 -2.45 6.67
C CYS A 106 -14.55 -2.26 7.55
N LYS A 107 -14.68 -2.41 8.88
CA LYS A 107 -13.51 -2.37 9.78
C LYS A 107 -12.53 -3.50 9.48
N SER A 108 -13.04 -4.72 9.28
CA SER A 108 -12.23 -5.87 8.89
C SER A 108 -11.51 -5.62 7.56
N PHE A 109 -12.20 -5.03 6.59
CA PHE A 109 -11.68 -4.68 5.27
C PHE A 109 -10.52 -3.67 5.36
N ILE A 110 -10.68 -2.60 6.13
CA ILE A 110 -9.62 -1.61 6.35
C ILE A 110 -8.41 -2.28 7.02
N LEU A 111 -8.63 -3.05 8.09
CA LEU A 111 -7.54 -3.75 8.79
C LEU A 111 -6.75 -4.64 7.82
N THR A 112 -7.46 -5.37 6.96
CA THR A 112 -6.89 -6.28 5.97
C THR A 112 -5.94 -5.55 5.00
N ILE A 113 -6.38 -4.40 4.49
CA ILE A 113 -5.58 -3.56 3.59
C ILE A 113 -4.31 -3.08 4.30
N LEU A 114 -4.44 -2.57 5.52
CA LEU A 114 -3.31 -2.04 6.29
C LEU A 114 -2.29 -3.12 6.66
N GLN A 115 -2.77 -4.30 7.08
CA GLN A 115 -1.91 -5.44 7.40
C GLN A 115 -1.11 -5.90 6.19
N GLN A 116 -1.77 -6.12 5.06
CA GLN A 116 -1.10 -6.58 3.85
C GLN A 116 -0.14 -5.52 3.33
N PHE A 117 -0.55 -4.25 3.26
CA PHE A 117 0.34 -3.17 2.81
C PHE A 117 1.61 -3.09 3.67
N SER A 118 1.47 -3.16 4.99
CA SER A 118 2.61 -3.16 5.92
C SER A 118 3.53 -4.37 5.70
N ALA A 119 2.97 -5.57 5.55
CA ALA A 119 3.75 -6.78 5.30
C ALA A 119 4.52 -6.72 3.98
N CYS A 120 3.91 -6.16 2.94
CA CYS A 120 4.53 -6.02 1.63
C CYS A 120 5.66 -4.99 1.64
N LEU A 121 5.47 -3.84 2.29
CA LEU A 121 6.55 -2.88 2.48
C LEU A 121 7.71 -3.46 3.28
N GLU A 122 7.44 -4.28 4.30
CA GLU A 122 8.49 -4.97 5.05
C GLU A 122 9.27 -5.96 4.16
N SER A 123 8.58 -6.72 3.31
CA SER A 123 9.21 -7.62 2.34
C SER A 123 10.09 -6.86 1.35
N VAL A 124 9.56 -5.80 0.73
CA VAL A 124 10.31 -4.94 -0.20
C VAL A 124 11.52 -4.30 0.49
N PHE A 125 11.34 -3.78 1.71
CA PHE A 125 12.42 -3.18 2.48
C PHE A 125 13.53 -4.19 2.79
N LYS A 126 13.18 -5.41 3.23
CA LYS A 126 14.15 -6.49 3.46
C LYS A 126 14.98 -6.75 2.19
N SER A 127 14.32 -6.89 1.04
CA SER A 127 15.00 -7.08 -0.25
C SER A 127 15.92 -5.92 -0.65
N LEU A 128 15.63 -4.68 -0.24
CA LEU A 128 16.49 -3.52 -0.48
C LEU A 128 17.71 -3.46 0.44
N THR A 129 17.64 -4.09 1.62
CA THR A 129 18.71 -4.10 2.63
C THR A 129 19.59 -5.35 2.58
N SER A 130 19.06 -6.46 2.08
CA SER A 130 19.86 -7.64 1.75
C SER A 130 20.64 -7.34 0.47
N GLY A 131 21.90 -6.91 0.62
CA GLY A 131 22.82 -6.78 -0.51
C GLY A 131 22.99 -8.11 -1.26
N PRO A 132 23.51 -8.09 -2.51
CA PRO A 132 23.80 -9.32 -3.23
C PRO A 132 24.78 -10.15 -2.39
N GLN A 133 24.45 -11.42 -2.14
CA GLN A 133 25.41 -12.41 -1.66
C GLN A 133 26.46 -12.70 -2.74
#